data_AF-A0A8T5TAH1-F1
#
_entry.id   AF-A0A8T5TAH1-F1
#
_cell.length_a   1.000
_cell.length_b   1.000
_cell.length_c   1.000
_cell.angle_alpha   90.00
_cell.angle_beta   90.00
_cell.angle_gamma   90.00
#
_symmetry.space_group_name_H-M   'P 1'
#
loop_
_entity.id
_entity.type
_entity.pdbx_description
1 polymer ?
#
loop_
_entity_poly.entity_id
_entity_poly.type
_entity_poly.pdbx_seq_one_letter_code
_entity_poly.pdbx_strand_id
1 'polypeptide(L)'
;MTIIITHPGSAHLDEFLSCCLVIYKFKDVKEIRRKEPLKSDINDPNIWVLDVGEKHDPNLKCFDHHQGNVEDSTLSLLLKNWNFWEKAKKVYRWLEVSVLLDARGPNEVYKFLNIDSNIASSLDSFVERTILHIFQEEEVINQKHILFSLMKKIGKYFFANIRDYFNVLKKVENKIKFKRIKDVLITICYKDLKHSSYIQFLMKEKRKEIYPKEKGGIFI
;
A
#
# COMPACT_ATOMS: atom_id res chain seq x y z
N MET A 1 -2.33 6.39 -26.31
CA MET A 1 -3.32 5.66 -25.50
C MET A 1 -2.54 4.85 -24.50
N THR A 2 -2.81 4.99 -23.20
CA THR A 2 -1.97 4.35 -22.17
C THR A 2 -2.53 3.01 -21.74
N ILE A 3 -1.67 2.01 -21.62
CA ILE A 3 -2.01 0.67 -21.12
C ILE A 3 -1.01 0.24 -20.05
N ILE A 4 -1.38 -0.77 -19.28
CA ILE A 4 -0.50 -1.45 -18.33
C ILE A 4 -0.27 -2.87 -18.85
N ILE A 5 0.97 -3.35 -18.81
CA ILE A 5 1.35 -4.75 -18.98
C ILE A 5 1.89 -5.25 -17.65
N THR A 6 1.44 -6.42 -17.24
CA THR A 6 1.94 -7.12 -16.04
C THR A 6 2.00 -8.62 -16.27
N HIS A 7 2.63 -9.36 -15.36
CA HIS A 7 2.94 -10.77 -15.60
C HIS A 7 1.66 -11.62 -15.72
N PRO A 8 1.65 -12.67 -16.57
CA PRO A 8 0.50 -13.55 -16.78
C PRO A 8 0.38 -14.67 -15.72
N GLY A 9 1.34 -14.75 -14.79
CA GLY A 9 1.45 -15.84 -13.82
C GLY A 9 0.47 -15.74 -12.65
N SER A 10 0.82 -16.38 -11.53
CA SER A 10 0.05 -16.33 -10.29
C SER A 10 -0.05 -14.91 -9.78
N ALA A 11 -1.26 -14.40 -9.54
CA ALA A 11 -1.41 -13.01 -9.17
C ALA A 11 -0.94 -12.72 -7.74
N HIS A 12 -0.17 -11.65 -7.56
CA HIS A 12 0.29 -11.18 -6.25
C HIS A 12 -0.35 -9.84 -5.84
N LEU A 13 -0.33 -9.56 -4.54
CA LEU A 13 -0.96 -8.35 -4.00
C LEU A 13 -0.26 -7.07 -4.48
N ASP A 14 1.06 -7.10 -4.59
CA ASP A 14 1.87 -5.94 -4.91
C ASP A 14 1.68 -5.50 -6.37
N GLU A 15 1.68 -6.42 -7.34
CA GLU A 15 1.42 -6.12 -8.76
C GLU A 15 -0.04 -5.67 -9.00
N PHE A 16 -1.00 -6.31 -8.34
CA PHE A 16 -2.40 -5.88 -8.37
C PHE A 16 -2.56 -4.45 -7.83
N LEU A 17 -1.98 -4.15 -6.67
CA LEU A 17 -2.03 -2.81 -6.09
C LEU A 17 -1.28 -1.79 -6.95
N SER A 18 -0.14 -2.17 -7.53
CA SER A 18 0.63 -1.34 -8.46
C SER A 18 -0.22 -0.89 -9.63
N CYS A 19 -0.96 -1.82 -10.25
CA CYS A 19 -1.93 -1.53 -11.30
C CYS A 19 -3.03 -0.56 -10.80
N CYS A 20 -3.58 -0.79 -9.61
CA CYS A 20 -4.59 0.11 -9.00
C CYS A 20 -4.06 1.54 -8.84
N LEU A 21 -2.82 1.70 -8.36
CA LEU A 21 -2.21 3.01 -8.13
C LEU A 21 -1.93 3.73 -9.45
N VAL A 22 -1.40 3.03 -10.46
CA VAL A 22 -1.16 3.59 -11.80
C VAL A 22 -2.47 4.02 -12.46
N ILE A 23 -3.52 3.18 -12.47
CA ILE A 23 -4.86 3.54 -12.98
C ILE A 23 -5.39 4.81 -12.31
N TYR A 24 -5.21 4.94 -11.00
CA TYR A 24 -5.67 6.12 -10.30
C TYR A 24 -4.82 7.35 -10.62
N LYS A 25 -3.49 7.23 -10.70
CA LYS A 25 -2.60 8.39 -10.90
C LYS A 25 -2.62 8.87 -12.36
N PHE A 26 -2.75 7.96 -13.32
CA PHE A 26 -2.74 8.22 -14.76
C PHE A 26 -4.13 7.93 -15.35
N LYS A 27 -4.95 8.97 -15.46
CA LYS A 27 -6.39 8.85 -15.79
C LYS A 27 -6.67 8.42 -17.23
N ASP A 28 -5.66 8.46 -18.08
CA ASP A 28 -5.66 8.07 -19.48
C ASP A 28 -5.41 6.57 -19.70
N VAL A 29 -5.08 5.81 -18.65
CA VAL A 29 -4.99 4.34 -18.70
C VAL A 29 -6.33 3.75 -19.14
N LYS A 30 -6.31 2.92 -20.19
CA LYS A 30 -7.50 2.32 -20.80
C LYS A 30 -7.68 0.84 -20.47
N GLU A 31 -6.59 0.14 -20.22
CA GLU A 31 -6.61 -1.31 -20.00
C GLU A 31 -5.34 -1.80 -19.31
N ILE A 32 -5.45 -2.99 -18.73
CA ILE A 32 -4.35 -3.83 -18.26
C ILE A 32 -4.33 -5.08 -19.14
N ARG A 33 -3.14 -5.52 -19.53
CA ARG A 33 -2.91 -6.79 -20.22
C ARG A 33 -1.97 -7.65 -19.38
N ARG A 34 -2.37 -8.87 -19.04
CA ARG A 34 -1.55 -9.82 -18.30
C ARG A 34 -0.82 -10.71 -19.30
N LYS A 35 0.43 -10.36 -19.64
CA LYS A 35 1.25 -11.03 -20.67
C LYS A 35 2.72 -10.68 -20.51
N GLU A 36 3.60 -11.49 -21.09
CA GLU A 36 5.01 -11.14 -21.23
C GLU A 36 5.18 -9.89 -22.14
N PRO A 37 5.99 -8.89 -21.74
CA PRO A 37 6.25 -7.72 -22.54
C PRO A 37 7.25 -8.04 -23.66
N LEU A 38 7.04 -7.45 -24.82
CA LEU A 38 8.06 -7.39 -25.87
C LEU A 38 9.06 -6.27 -25.56
N LYS A 39 10.26 -6.32 -26.15
CA LYS A 39 11.21 -5.20 -26.07
C LYS A 39 10.62 -3.88 -26.58
N SER A 40 9.73 -3.94 -27.56
CA SER A 40 8.99 -2.76 -28.03
C SER A 40 8.02 -2.22 -26.99
N ASP A 41 7.42 -3.10 -26.18
CA ASP A 41 6.48 -2.71 -25.13
C ASP A 41 7.21 -1.93 -24.03
N ILE A 42 8.39 -2.40 -23.62
CA ILE A 42 9.23 -1.74 -22.59
C ILE A 42 9.70 -0.35 -23.03
N ASN A 43 9.89 -0.14 -24.34
CA ASN A 43 10.38 1.13 -24.88
C ASN A 43 9.25 2.07 -25.32
N ASP A 44 7.97 1.67 -25.24
CA ASP A 44 6.85 2.53 -25.59
C ASP A 44 6.49 3.44 -24.39
N PRO A 45 6.60 4.78 -24.53
CA PRO A 45 6.29 5.71 -23.45
C PRO A 45 4.82 5.69 -23.03
N ASN A 46 3.92 5.04 -23.77
CA ASN A 46 2.51 4.86 -23.41
C ASN A 46 2.23 3.58 -22.63
N ILE A 47 3.21 2.71 -22.46
CA ILE A 47 3.03 1.43 -21.77
C ILE A 47 3.68 1.52 -20.39
N TRP A 48 2.93 1.15 -19.36
CA TRP A 48 3.51 0.83 -18.06
C TRP A 48 3.80 -0.66 -18.04
N VAL A 49 5.00 -1.06 -17.68
CA VAL A 49 5.37 -2.46 -17.50
C VAL A 49 5.62 -2.68 -16.02
N LEU A 50 4.77 -3.46 -15.37
CA LEU A 50 4.74 -3.63 -13.91
C LEU A 50 4.94 -5.11 -13.58
N ASP A 51 5.87 -5.41 -12.68
CA ASP A 51 6.16 -6.77 -12.19
C ASP A 51 6.61 -7.77 -13.26
N VAL A 52 7.09 -7.25 -14.39
CA VAL A 52 7.53 -8.05 -15.53
C VAL A 52 8.52 -7.26 -16.40
N GLY A 53 9.33 -7.95 -17.19
CA GLY A 53 10.26 -7.34 -18.15
C GLY A 53 11.73 -7.30 -17.70
N GLU A 54 12.03 -7.86 -16.53
CA GLU A 54 13.36 -8.04 -15.93
C GLU A 54 14.15 -6.72 -15.82
N LYS A 55 13.44 -5.60 -15.63
CA LYS A 55 14.01 -4.26 -15.58
C LYS A 55 13.29 -3.31 -14.62
N HIS A 56 14.05 -2.62 -13.77
CA HIS A 56 13.58 -1.39 -13.12
C HIS A 56 14.19 -0.15 -13.79
N ASP A 57 13.34 0.65 -14.45
CA ASP A 57 13.70 1.94 -15.04
C ASP A 57 12.48 2.88 -15.09
N PRO A 58 12.38 3.82 -14.13
CA PRO A 58 11.28 4.76 -14.06
C PRO A 58 11.08 5.63 -15.31
N ASN A 59 12.14 5.91 -16.08
CA ASN A 59 12.04 6.71 -17.30
C ASN A 59 11.31 5.94 -18.42
N LEU A 60 11.41 4.61 -18.40
CA LEU A 60 10.71 3.71 -19.31
C LEU A 60 9.38 3.20 -18.76
N LYS A 61 8.96 3.67 -17.57
CA LYS A 61 7.78 3.16 -16.87
C LYS A 61 7.81 1.65 -16.63
N CYS A 62 9.01 1.09 -16.50
CA CYS A 62 9.25 -0.32 -16.27
C CYS A 62 9.64 -0.50 -14.80
N PHE A 63 8.79 -1.19 -14.04
CA PHE A 63 8.95 -1.41 -12.62
C PHE A 63 8.88 -2.92 -12.38
N ASP A 64 10.01 -3.59 -12.51
CA ASP A 64 10.15 -5.00 -12.18
C ASP A 64 11.25 -5.17 -11.13
N HIS A 65 10.99 -6.02 -10.15
CA HIS A 65 11.88 -6.30 -9.03
C HIS A 65 12.64 -7.63 -9.18
N HIS A 66 12.35 -8.46 -10.19
CA HIS A 66 12.98 -9.77 -10.42
C HIS A 66 14.49 -9.72 -10.79
N GLN A 67 15.09 -8.53 -10.81
CA GLN A 67 16.54 -8.37 -10.93
C GLN A 67 17.18 -8.71 -9.57
N GLY A 68 17.98 -9.76 -9.49
CA GLY A 68 18.47 -10.31 -8.22
C GLY A 68 19.06 -9.28 -7.21
N ASN A 69 18.86 -9.54 -5.92
CA ASN A 69 19.23 -8.71 -4.74
C ASN A 69 18.36 -7.47 -4.47
N VAL A 70 17.21 -7.33 -5.12
CA VAL A 70 16.27 -6.24 -4.82
C VAL A 70 15.39 -6.62 -3.62
N GLU A 71 15.48 -5.86 -2.52
CA GLU A 71 14.59 -5.98 -1.34
C GLU A 71 13.24 -5.26 -1.54
N ASP A 72 12.96 -4.84 -2.76
CA ASP A 72 11.73 -4.15 -3.16
C ASP A 72 10.78 -5.10 -3.88
N SER A 73 9.51 -4.71 -3.92
CA SER A 73 8.50 -5.24 -4.83
C SER A 73 8.11 -4.17 -5.85
N THR A 74 7.34 -4.54 -6.87
CA THR A 74 6.85 -3.56 -7.86
C THR A 74 6.11 -2.40 -7.20
N LEU A 75 5.35 -2.70 -6.13
CA LEU A 75 4.63 -1.69 -5.35
C LEU A 75 5.57 -0.70 -4.65
N SER A 76 6.62 -1.17 -3.99
CA SER A 76 7.55 -0.27 -3.29
C SER A 76 8.39 0.54 -4.27
N LEU A 77 8.80 -0.03 -5.41
CA LEU A 77 9.49 0.70 -6.49
C LEU A 77 8.66 1.88 -7.00
N LEU A 78 7.36 1.67 -7.27
CA LEU A 78 6.45 2.74 -7.68
C LEU A 78 6.29 3.82 -6.61
N LEU A 79 6.06 3.41 -5.36
CA LEU A 79 5.88 4.34 -4.24
C LEU A 79 7.15 5.15 -3.95
N LYS A 80 8.33 4.55 -4.07
CA LYS A 80 9.63 5.24 -3.95
C LYS A 80 9.79 6.25 -5.08
N ASN A 81 9.56 5.85 -6.32
CA ASN A 81 9.63 6.74 -7.49
C ASN A 81 8.70 7.96 -7.35
N TRP A 82 7.52 7.80 -6.75
CA TRP A 82 6.60 8.91 -6.52
C TRP A 82 6.80 9.67 -5.21
N ASN A 83 7.83 9.35 -4.42
CA ASN A 83 8.08 9.91 -3.09
C ASN A 83 6.90 9.72 -2.10
N PHE A 84 6.19 8.60 -2.24
CA PHE A 84 5.09 8.20 -1.35
C PHE A 84 5.48 7.12 -0.34
N TRP A 85 6.57 6.38 -0.54
CA TRP A 85 6.96 5.24 0.29
C TRP A 85 6.91 5.53 1.80
N GLU A 86 7.68 6.53 2.27
CA GLU A 86 7.75 6.88 3.68
C GLU A 86 6.42 7.38 4.26
N LYS A 87 5.60 8.04 3.43
CA LYS A 87 4.25 8.46 3.85
C LYS A 87 3.29 7.28 3.93
N ALA A 88 3.36 6.37 2.97
CA ALA A 88 2.49 5.22 2.88
C ALA A 88 2.73 4.27 4.05
N LYS A 89 3.99 3.99 4.43
CA LYS A 89 4.33 3.16 5.60
C LYS A 89 3.72 3.64 6.92
N LYS A 90 3.63 4.96 7.12
CA LYS A 90 2.99 5.53 8.33
C LYS A 90 1.49 5.23 8.42
N VAL A 91 0.86 4.98 7.28
CA VAL A 91 -0.59 4.79 7.14
C VAL A 91 -0.94 3.31 7.02
N TYR A 92 -0.11 2.56 6.30
CA TYR A 92 -0.30 1.16 5.95
C TYR A 92 0.87 0.33 6.47
N ARG A 93 0.75 -0.12 7.72
CA ARG A 93 1.77 -0.96 8.37
C ARG A 93 2.02 -2.29 7.65
N TRP A 94 1.03 -2.77 6.93
CA TRP A 94 1.14 -3.99 6.13
C TRP A 94 2.05 -3.83 4.91
N LEU A 95 2.38 -2.61 4.45
CA LEU A 95 3.19 -2.42 3.24
C LEU A 95 4.57 -3.07 3.34
N GLU A 96 5.27 -2.90 4.47
CA GLU A 96 6.60 -3.50 4.65
C GLU A 96 6.52 -5.03 4.67
N VAL A 97 5.44 -5.57 5.24
CA VAL A 97 5.17 -7.01 5.26
C VAL A 97 4.87 -7.53 3.86
N SER A 98 4.07 -6.82 3.07
CA SER A 98 3.75 -7.21 1.70
C SER A 98 4.98 -7.19 0.79
N VAL A 99 5.83 -6.18 0.92
CA VAL A 99 7.10 -6.10 0.16
C VAL A 99 8.03 -7.24 0.56
N LEU A 100 8.16 -7.52 1.86
CA LEU A 100 8.98 -8.62 2.35
C LEU A 100 8.44 -9.99 1.88
N LEU A 101 7.12 -10.17 1.90
CA LEU A 101 6.45 -11.39 1.44
C LEU A 101 6.79 -11.66 -0.01
N ASP A 102 6.73 -10.63 -0.85
CA ASP A 102 6.96 -10.74 -2.28
C ASP A 102 8.46 -10.94 -2.60
N ALA A 103 9.34 -10.14 -1.98
CA ALA A 103 10.78 -10.21 -2.23
C ALA A 103 11.48 -11.45 -1.62
N ARG A 104 10.97 -11.98 -0.49
CA ARG A 104 11.66 -13.04 0.28
C ARG A 104 10.79 -14.22 0.68
N GLY A 105 9.50 -14.17 0.38
CA GLY A 105 8.57 -15.24 0.71
C GLY A 105 8.08 -15.24 2.16
N PRO A 106 7.12 -16.14 2.46
CA PRO A 106 6.38 -16.14 3.73
C PRO A 106 7.23 -16.47 4.95
N ASN A 107 8.26 -17.32 4.81
CA ASN A 107 9.11 -17.72 5.93
C ASN A 107 9.88 -16.54 6.53
N GLU A 108 10.35 -15.61 5.70
CA GLU A 108 11.02 -14.40 6.18
C GLU A 108 10.03 -13.44 6.85
N VAL A 109 8.79 -13.36 6.37
CA VAL A 109 7.71 -12.62 7.04
C VAL A 109 7.43 -13.16 8.43
N TYR A 110 7.35 -14.48 8.60
CA TYR A 110 7.08 -15.11 9.91
C TYR A 110 8.17 -14.78 10.92
N LYS A 111 9.44 -14.86 10.50
CA LYS A 111 10.59 -14.44 11.31
C LYS A 111 10.53 -12.96 11.65
N PHE A 112 10.26 -12.10 10.67
CA PHE A 112 10.19 -10.65 10.85
C PHE A 112 9.11 -10.24 11.85
N LEU A 113 7.93 -10.86 11.78
CA LEU A 113 6.82 -10.58 12.69
C LEU A 113 6.91 -11.34 14.02
N ASN A 114 7.85 -12.29 14.14
CA ASN A 114 7.98 -13.20 15.27
C ASN A 114 6.66 -13.95 15.56
N ILE A 115 6.07 -14.54 14.52
CA ILE A 115 4.82 -15.32 14.59
C ILE A 115 4.99 -16.70 13.97
N ASP A 116 4.16 -17.65 14.39
CA ASP A 116 4.04 -18.97 13.77
C ASP A 116 3.24 -18.91 12.46
N SER A 117 3.52 -19.83 11.54
CA SER A 117 2.85 -19.91 10.24
C SER A 117 1.33 -20.13 10.36
N ASN A 118 0.86 -20.84 11.40
CA ASN A 118 -0.58 -21.04 11.64
C ASN A 118 -1.30 -19.75 12.06
N ILE A 119 -0.59 -18.84 12.75
CA ILE A 119 -1.15 -17.53 13.10
C ILE A 119 -1.27 -16.68 11.84
N ALA A 120 -0.24 -16.70 10.99
CA ALA A 120 -0.26 -15.96 9.73
C ALA A 120 -1.37 -16.45 8.79
N SER A 121 -1.54 -17.77 8.65
CA SER A 121 -2.61 -18.34 7.81
C SER A 121 -4.01 -18.03 8.33
N SER A 122 -4.18 -17.83 9.65
CA SER A 122 -5.45 -17.42 10.24
C SER A 122 -5.87 -15.98 9.89
N LEU A 123 -4.94 -15.18 9.36
CA LEU A 123 -5.19 -13.82 8.88
C LEU A 123 -5.41 -13.75 7.36
N ASP A 124 -5.41 -14.90 6.68
CA ASP A 124 -5.61 -14.98 5.24
C ASP A 124 -6.98 -14.42 4.85
N SER A 125 -6.98 -13.39 4.00
CA SER A 125 -8.19 -12.69 3.61
C SER A 125 -8.84 -13.38 2.41
N PHE A 126 -9.96 -14.07 2.64
CA PHE A 126 -10.74 -14.70 1.57
C PHE A 126 -11.15 -13.71 0.47
N VAL A 127 -11.51 -12.48 0.84
CA VAL A 127 -11.88 -11.43 -0.12
C VAL A 127 -10.67 -10.99 -0.96
N GLU A 128 -9.50 -10.82 -0.35
CA GLU A 128 -8.28 -10.48 -1.07
C GLU A 128 -7.89 -11.59 -2.05
N ARG A 129 -7.87 -12.85 -1.57
CA ARG A 129 -7.63 -14.04 -2.40
C ARG A 129 -8.57 -14.12 -3.60
N THR A 130 -9.85 -13.85 -3.39
CA THR A 130 -10.86 -13.88 -4.46
C THR A 130 -10.59 -12.79 -5.50
N ILE A 131 -10.25 -11.58 -5.07
CA ILE A 131 -9.93 -10.49 -6.00
C ILE A 131 -8.67 -10.82 -6.81
N LEU A 132 -7.63 -11.36 -6.17
CA LEU A 132 -6.41 -11.78 -6.87
C LEU A 132 -6.68 -12.93 -7.84
N HIS A 133 -7.55 -13.88 -7.47
CA HIS A 133 -7.94 -14.96 -8.37
C HIS A 133 -8.67 -14.43 -9.61
N ILE A 134 -9.64 -13.52 -9.44
CA ILE A 134 -10.32 -12.88 -10.58
C ILE A 134 -9.31 -12.10 -11.42
N PHE A 135 -8.39 -11.36 -10.78
CA PHE A 135 -7.33 -10.67 -11.51
C PHE A 135 -6.44 -11.64 -12.31
N GLN A 136 -6.16 -12.82 -11.75
CA GLN A 136 -5.34 -13.84 -12.37
C GLN A 136 -5.98 -14.45 -13.64
N GLU A 137 -7.30 -14.64 -13.64
CA GLU A 137 -8.01 -15.28 -14.75
C GLU A 137 -8.18 -14.36 -15.98
N GLU A 138 -7.99 -13.06 -15.81
CA GLU A 138 -8.23 -12.07 -16.86
C GLU A 138 -6.97 -11.75 -17.67
N GLU A 139 -6.96 -12.07 -18.96
CA GLU A 139 -5.88 -11.65 -19.87
C GLU A 139 -5.92 -10.14 -20.16
N VAL A 140 -7.13 -9.55 -20.26
CA VAL A 140 -7.34 -8.13 -20.60
C VAL A 140 -8.43 -7.50 -19.75
N ILE A 141 -8.06 -6.50 -18.94
CA ILE A 141 -8.98 -5.76 -18.08
C ILE A 141 -9.11 -4.32 -18.59
N ASN A 142 -10.19 -4.01 -19.30
CA ASN A 142 -10.45 -2.67 -19.86
C ASN A 142 -11.44 -1.84 -19.02
N GLN A 143 -11.66 -0.57 -19.37
CA GLN A 143 -12.53 0.34 -18.59
C GLN A 143 -14.00 -0.11 -18.43
N LYS A 144 -14.50 -1.01 -19.28
CA LYS A 144 -15.85 -1.58 -19.17
C LYS A 144 -15.89 -2.74 -18.18
N HIS A 145 -14.74 -3.34 -17.85
CA HIS A 145 -14.63 -4.44 -16.90
C HIS A 145 -14.88 -3.95 -15.46
N ILE A 146 -15.61 -4.73 -14.66
CA ILE A 146 -15.95 -4.35 -13.29
C ILE A 146 -14.70 -4.22 -12.41
N LEU A 147 -13.72 -5.11 -12.61
CA LEU A 147 -12.46 -5.09 -11.88
C LEU A 147 -11.70 -3.78 -12.11
N PHE A 148 -11.70 -3.23 -13.33
CA PHE A 148 -11.05 -1.94 -13.62
C PHE A 148 -11.61 -0.81 -12.75
N SER A 149 -12.94 -0.77 -12.59
CA SER A 149 -13.62 0.22 -11.76
C SER A 149 -13.31 0.03 -10.28
N LEU A 150 -13.23 -1.22 -9.81
CA LEU A 150 -12.80 -1.54 -8.45
C LEU A 150 -11.35 -1.11 -8.20
N MET A 151 -10.42 -1.49 -9.07
CA MET A 151 -9.00 -1.12 -9.00
C MET A 151 -8.80 0.39 -8.94
N LYS A 152 -9.54 1.14 -9.78
CA LYS A 152 -9.54 2.62 -9.74
C LYS A 152 -10.01 3.18 -8.40
N LYS A 153 -11.01 2.55 -7.76
CA LYS A 153 -11.49 2.95 -6.42
C LYS A 153 -10.47 2.59 -5.34
N ILE A 154 -9.84 1.42 -5.41
CA ILE A 154 -8.76 1.01 -4.50
C ILE A 154 -7.63 2.03 -4.55
N GLY A 155 -7.13 2.36 -5.75
CA GLY A 155 -6.10 3.39 -5.92
C GLY A 155 -6.53 4.77 -5.39
N LYS A 156 -7.79 5.18 -5.62
CA LYS A 156 -8.34 6.42 -5.05
C LYS A 156 -8.27 6.43 -3.53
N TYR A 157 -8.77 5.38 -2.88
CA TYR A 157 -8.80 5.30 -1.43
C TYR A 157 -7.40 5.18 -0.84
N PHE A 158 -6.47 4.51 -1.53
CA PHE A 158 -5.08 4.42 -1.11
C PHE A 158 -4.47 5.83 -0.90
N PHE A 159 -4.51 6.68 -1.92
CA PHE A 159 -3.96 8.03 -1.81
C PHE A 159 -4.82 8.95 -0.93
N ALA A 160 -6.14 8.80 -0.93
CA ALA A 160 -7.03 9.58 -0.09
C ALA A 160 -6.73 9.36 1.40
N ASN A 161 -6.58 8.11 1.83
CA ASN A 161 -6.28 7.78 3.22
C ASN A 161 -4.91 8.34 3.65
N ILE A 162 -3.90 8.30 2.78
CA ILE A 162 -2.60 8.93 3.06
C ILE A 162 -2.78 10.43 3.28
N ARG A 163 -3.41 11.11 2.33
CA ARG A 163 -3.67 12.55 2.43
C ARG A 163 -4.44 12.90 3.70
N ASP A 164 -5.50 12.15 4.00
CA ASP A 164 -6.39 12.42 5.12
C ASP A 164 -5.67 12.18 6.46
N TYR A 165 -4.86 11.11 6.56
CA TYR A 165 -4.00 10.88 7.71
C TYR A 165 -3.06 12.06 7.98
N PHE A 166 -2.31 12.54 6.98
CA PHE A 166 -1.37 13.65 7.17
C PHE A 166 -2.08 15.00 7.42
N ASN A 167 -3.27 15.19 6.84
CA ASN A 167 -4.11 16.35 7.13
C ASN A 167 -4.55 16.36 8.60
N VAL A 168 -4.94 15.21 9.15
CA VAL A 168 -5.28 15.10 10.57
C VAL A 168 -4.03 15.26 11.44
N LEU A 169 -2.92 14.59 11.09
CA LEU A 169 -1.65 14.69 11.83
C LEU A 169 -1.21 16.14 12.02
N LYS A 170 -1.19 16.93 10.93
CA LYS A 170 -0.85 18.36 10.95
C LYS A 170 -1.75 19.17 11.89
N LYS A 171 -3.03 18.80 12.00
CA LYS A 171 -3.99 19.49 12.89
C LYS A 171 -3.81 19.13 14.37
N VAL A 172 -3.35 17.92 14.68
CA VAL A 172 -3.28 17.40 16.06
C VAL A 172 -1.90 17.48 16.69
N GLU A 173 -0.81 17.42 15.90
CA GLU A 173 0.54 17.21 16.43
C GLU A 173 0.95 18.25 17.49
N ASN A 174 0.64 19.52 17.25
CA ASN A 174 0.93 20.62 18.19
C ASN A 174 -0.17 20.86 19.23
N LYS A 175 -1.25 20.07 19.20
CA LYS A 175 -2.40 20.19 20.10
C LYS A 175 -2.49 19.04 21.11
N ILE A 176 -1.69 18.00 20.93
CA ILE A 176 -1.63 16.86 21.84
C ILE A 176 -0.85 17.26 23.09
N LYS A 177 -1.47 17.05 24.24
CA LYS A 177 -0.86 17.20 25.57
C LYS A 177 -1.02 15.90 26.34
N PHE A 178 -0.10 15.64 27.25
CA PHE A 178 -0.15 14.50 28.15
C PHE A 178 -0.34 15.01 29.57
N LYS A 179 -1.31 14.45 30.30
CA LYS A 179 -1.58 14.83 31.68
C LYS A 179 -1.87 13.58 32.50
N ARG A 180 -1.39 13.53 33.75
CA ARG A 180 -1.81 12.50 34.71
C ARG A 180 -3.02 12.96 35.49
N ILE A 181 -4.01 12.08 35.62
CA ILE A 181 -5.19 12.27 36.48
C ILE A 181 -5.35 11.00 37.30
N LYS A 182 -5.18 11.10 38.64
CA LYS A 182 -5.20 9.95 39.55
C LYS A 182 -4.31 8.80 39.04
N ASP A 183 -3.06 9.13 38.71
CA ASP A 183 -2.03 8.25 38.15
C ASP A 183 -2.28 7.66 36.75
N VAL A 184 -3.46 7.89 36.16
CA VAL A 184 -3.74 7.50 34.78
C VAL A 184 -3.20 8.55 33.82
N LEU A 185 -2.36 8.12 32.87
CA LEU A 185 -1.91 8.95 31.76
C LEU A 185 -3.09 9.22 30.80
N ILE A 186 -3.40 10.49 30.57
CA ILE A 186 -4.43 10.93 29.63
C ILE A 186 -3.76 11.68 28.49
N THR A 187 -3.98 11.22 27.26
CA THR A 187 -3.65 11.96 26.04
C THR A 187 -4.80 12.89 25.73
N ILE A 188 -4.55 14.19 25.75
CA ILE A 188 -5.55 15.23 25.57
C ILE A 188 -5.28 15.98 24.26
N CYS A 189 -6.30 16.20 23.43
CA CYS A 189 -6.18 17.07 22.26
C CYS A 189 -7.17 18.22 22.38
N TYR A 190 -6.71 19.43 22.73
CA TYR A 190 -7.62 20.55 22.99
C TYR A 190 -8.06 21.27 21.69
N LYS A 191 -9.38 21.49 21.58
CA LYS A 191 -10.13 22.45 20.73
C LYS A 191 -10.27 22.21 19.22
N ASP A 192 -11.53 22.39 18.79
CA ASP A 192 -12.06 22.57 17.42
C ASP A 192 -11.84 21.42 16.45
N LEU A 193 -11.75 20.19 16.99
CA LEU A 193 -11.63 18.98 16.18
C LEU A 193 -12.85 18.10 16.37
N LYS A 194 -13.59 17.87 15.28
CA LYS A 194 -14.63 16.86 15.25
C LYS A 194 -13.99 15.49 15.48
N HIS A 195 -14.52 14.73 16.44
CA HIS A 195 -14.09 13.36 16.70
C HIS A 195 -14.03 12.53 15.42
N SER A 196 -12.95 11.74 15.27
CA SER A 196 -12.82 10.74 14.22
C SER A 196 -11.95 9.56 14.70
N SER A 197 -12.14 8.39 14.08
CA SER A 197 -11.30 7.21 14.33
C SER A 197 -9.81 7.48 14.06
N TYR A 198 -9.50 8.32 13.06
CA TYR A 198 -8.13 8.74 12.76
C TYR A 198 -7.49 9.56 13.89
N ILE A 199 -8.23 10.49 14.50
CA ILE A 199 -7.72 11.25 15.65
C ILE A 199 -7.44 10.32 16.82
N GLN A 200 -8.37 9.42 17.13
CA GLN A 200 -8.16 8.44 18.20
C GLN A 200 -6.94 7.55 17.93
N PHE A 201 -6.79 7.06 16.69
CA PHE A 201 -5.63 6.27 16.29
C PHE A 201 -4.33 7.07 16.48
N LEU A 202 -4.24 8.28 15.94
CA LEU A 202 -3.07 9.14 16.05
C LEU A 202 -2.70 9.47 17.49
N MET A 203 -3.68 9.73 18.35
CA MET A 203 -3.44 9.99 19.77
C MET A 203 -2.91 8.75 20.51
N LYS A 204 -3.38 7.54 20.16
CA LYS A 204 -2.81 6.28 20.68
C LYS A 204 -1.38 6.11 20.24
N GLU A 205 -1.09 6.37 18.97
CA GLU A 205 0.24 6.26 18.38
C GLU A 205 1.23 7.23 19.03
N LYS A 206 0.91 8.52 19.10
CA LYS A 206 1.74 9.53 19.78
C LYS A 206 1.95 9.22 21.27
N ARG A 207 0.95 8.64 21.95
CA ARG A 207 1.13 8.17 23.33
C ARG A 207 2.13 7.02 23.40
N LYS A 208 2.02 6.02 22.53
CA LYS A 208 2.96 4.88 22.51
C LYS A 208 4.38 5.31 22.16
N GLU A 209 4.54 6.34 21.32
CA GLU A 209 5.85 6.91 20.97
C GLU A 209 6.55 7.50 22.21
N ILE A 210 5.83 8.24 23.05
CA ILE A 210 6.41 8.93 24.21
C ILE A 210 6.37 8.07 25.49
N TYR A 211 5.33 7.25 25.66
CA TYR A 211 5.08 6.40 26.83
C TYR A 211 4.76 4.96 26.41
N PRO A 212 5.74 4.21 25.87
CA PRO A 212 5.52 2.91 25.22
C PRO A 212 4.94 1.83 26.14
N LYS A 213 5.23 1.90 27.44
CA LYS A 213 4.80 0.90 28.44
C LYS A 213 3.54 1.31 29.20
N GLU A 214 3.02 2.53 28.99
CA GLU A 214 1.91 3.06 29.78
C GLU A 214 0.56 2.91 29.08
N LYS A 215 -0.41 2.38 29.83
CA LYS A 215 -1.82 2.44 29.44
C LYS A 215 -2.40 3.78 29.85
N GLY A 216 -3.41 4.24 29.12
CA GLY A 216 -3.96 5.56 29.35
C GLY A 216 -5.27 5.82 28.62
N GLY A 217 -5.97 6.87 29.05
CA GLY A 217 -7.17 7.38 28.41
C GLY A 217 -6.86 8.31 27.24
N ILE A 218 -7.87 8.57 26.42
CA ILE A 218 -7.84 9.59 25.36
C ILE A 218 -8.99 10.54 25.65
N PHE A 219 -8.70 11.83 25.63
CA PHE A 219 -9.69 12.89 25.77
C PHE A 219 -9.55 13.84 24.58
N ILE A 220 -10.62 13.99 23.81
CA ILE A 220 -10.70 14.90 22.65
C ILE A 220 -11.64 16.03 23.05
#